data_AF-A9ZTF4-F1
#
_entry.id   AF-A9ZTF4-F1
#
_cell.length_a   1.000
_cell.length_b   1.000
_cell.length_c   1.000
_cell.angle_alpha   90.00
_cell.angle_beta   90.00
_cell.angle_gamma   90.00
#
_symmetry.space_group_name_H-M   'P 1'
#
loop_
_entity.id
_entity.type
_entity.pdbx_description
1 polymer ?
#
loop_
_entity_poly.entity_id
_entity_poly.type
_entity_poly.pdbx_seq_one_letter_code
_entity_poly.pdbx_strand_id
1 'polypeptide(L)'
;MRRAIAVRLSALLAAGALTAATGVALSSTTASAAAGGVTGYATQNGGTTGGAGGQTVRATTGTAIHQALCSRASSSTPITIQVEGTINHGNTAKVSGSSCNTAAGVIELKQISNVTIVGVGNGAVFDQLGIHIREASNIVIQNVTVKNVKKSGSPTSNGGDAIGMESDVRNVWVDHVTLEASGGESEGYDGLFDMKDNTQYVTLSYSILRNSGRGGLIGSSESDRSNGYVTFHHNLYENIDSRTPLLRGGIAHMYNNHYRQLNESGINSRAGARAKVDNNYFEDSKDVLGTFYTSEAGYWQVSGNIFDNVTWGSRDDDHNPAGPNPTSNTSVSIPYGFTLDGANCVPSVVAQTAGAGKGLKVSDGSCTPQSPDPTDPGPTDPGEPTDPGPTDPPAGTNLSLGAGADGSSKASGTSYGNVVDGNTSTYWSPSGTTGSVSVKWGSATTVSKVNIRLASGSGTIGAYRLLNHDTGAVLASGSGAGTVGFSPASLKKITLEITNASGTPRIAEFETYAS
;
A
#
# COMPACT_ATOMS: atom_id res chain seq x y z
N MET A 1 87.71 30.10 -0.23
CA MET A 1 88.18 28.73 -0.58
C MET A 1 88.12 27.85 0.67
N ARG A 2 87.84 26.54 0.52
CA ARG A 2 87.68 25.51 1.58
C ARG A 2 86.39 25.70 2.40
N ARG A 3 85.39 24.80 2.29
CA ARG A 3 85.27 23.41 2.81
C ARG A 3 85.47 23.33 4.34
N ALA A 4 84.68 22.62 5.15
CA ALA A 4 83.34 22.00 5.12
C ALA A 4 83.31 20.91 6.22
N ILE A 5 82.24 20.83 7.03
CA ILE A 5 81.65 19.60 7.63
C ILE A 5 82.58 18.77 8.57
N ALA A 6 82.24 18.50 9.85
CA ALA A 6 81.58 17.29 10.39
C ALA A 6 81.73 17.27 11.96
N VAL A 7 81.15 16.43 12.84
CA VAL A 7 79.95 15.54 12.83
C VAL A 7 79.66 15.00 14.27
N ARG A 8 78.41 15.20 14.80
CA ARG A 8 77.64 14.32 15.74
C ARG A 8 78.23 14.00 17.15
N LEU A 9 77.50 13.49 18.17
CA LEU A 9 76.05 13.20 18.41
C LEU A 9 75.73 13.21 19.93
N SER A 10 74.43 13.27 20.29
CA SER A 10 73.72 12.60 21.42
C SER A 10 72.85 13.57 22.24
N ALA A 11 71.64 13.25 22.72
CA ALA A 11 70.64 12.24 22.36
C ALA A 11 69.31 12.67 23.03
N LEU A 12 68.14 12.40 22.42
CA LEU A 12 66.84 12.64 23.08
C LEU A 12 65.76 11.70 22.52
N LEU A 13 64.87 11.23 23.40
CA LEU A 13 63.88 10.19 23.10
C LEU A 13 62.73 10.70 22.22
N ALA A 14 62.21 9.81 21.37
CA ALA A 14 60.96 10.02 20.64
C ALA A 14 59.81 9.26 21.33
N ALA A 15 58.67 9.93 21.51
CA ALA A 15 57.40 9.31 21.82
C ALA A 15 56.42 9.65 20.68
N GLY A 16 56.02 8.64 19.90
CA GLY A 16 55.08 8.80 18.81
C GLY A 16 53.66 8.50 19.26
N ALA A 17 52.74 9.46 19.11
CA ALA A 17 51.31 9.22 19.26
C ALA A 17 50.72 8.87 17.89
N LEU A 18 50.04 7.72 17.79
CA LEU A 18 49.34 7.29 16.58
C LEU A 18 47.83 7.47 16.77
N THR A 19 47.25 8.50 16.18
CA THR A 19 45.80 8.75 16.23
C THR A 19 45.09 7.95 15.14
N ALA A 20 44.43 6.86 15.51
CA ALA A 20 43.52 6.13 14.61
C ALA A 20 42.16 6.85 14.55
N ALA A 21 41.80 7.36 13.37
CA ALA A 21 40.49 7.95 13.13
C ALA A 21 39.50 6.84 12.74
N THR A 22 38.68 6.39 13.69
CA THR A 22 37.55 5.50 13.41
C THR A 22 36.41 6.29 12.76
N GLY A 23 36.31 6.21 11.43
CA GLY A 23 35.14 6.71 10.71
C GLY A 23 33.93 5.84 11.00
N VAL A 24 32.94 6.38 11.71
CA VAL A 24 31.63 5.74 11.88
C VAL A 24 30.86 5.93 10.57
N ALA A 25 30.75 4.86 9.78
CA ALA A 25 29.84 4.83 8.64
C ALA A 25 28.40 4.78 9.16
N LEU A 26 27.68 5.89 9.04
CA LEU A 26 26.24 5.93 9.25
C LEU A 26 25.57 5.28 8.03
N SER A 27 25.04 4.08 8.19
CA SER A 27 24.24 3.40 7.16
C SER A 27 22.95 4.18 6.92
N SER A 28 22.93 5.03 5.88
CA SER A 28 21.74 5.73 5.45
C SER A 28 20.77 4.73 4.80
N THR A 29 19.67 4.41 5.48
CA THR A 29 18.60 3.59 4.91
C THR A 29 17.93 4.32 3.75
N THR A 30 18.23 3.89 2.52
CA THR A 30 17.46 4.28 1.34
C THR A 30 16.09 3.62 1.41
N ALA A 31 15.07 4.35 1.86
CA ALA A 31 13.70 3.91 1.70
C ALA A 31 13.37 3.86 0.20
N SER A 32 13.33 2.66 -0.35
CA SER A 32 12.60 2.37 -1.59
C SER A 32 11.11 2.30 -1.26
N ALA A 33 10.24 2.48 -2.25
CA ALA A 33 8.80 2.25 -2.06
C ALA A 33 8.58 0.75 -1.74
N ALA A 34 7.84 0.47 -0.67
CA ALA A 34 7.88 -0.86 -0.05
C ALA A 34 7.16 -1.96 -0.83
N ALA A 35 7.63 -3.19 -0.63
CA ALA A 35 7.11 -4.41 -1.25
C ALA A 35 5.75 -4.90 -0.70
N GLY A 36 5.12 -4.16 0.22
CA GLY A 36 3.71 -4.38 0.55
C GLY A 36 2.83 -3.81 -0.55
N GLY A 37 2.25 -4.66 -1.40
CA GLY A 37 1.38 -4.21 -2.49
C GLY A 37 0.14 -3.48 -2.00
N VAL A 38 -0.43 -2.59 -2.83
CA VAL A 38 -1.68 -1.89 -2.51
C VAL A 38 -2.80 -2.87 -2.12
N THR A 39 -3.55 -2.51 -1.09
CA THR A 39 -4.65 -3.29 -0.52
C THR A 39 -5.98 -2.54 -0.63
N GLY A 40 -7.04 -3.10 -0.05
CA GLY A 40 -8.29 -2.37 0.14
C GLY A 40 -9.02 -2.01 -1.16
N TYR A 41 -9.91 -1.01 -1.08
CA TYR A 41 -10.63 -0.50 -2.24
C TYR A 41 -9.72 0.19 -3.27
N ALA A 42 -8.50 0.60 -2.91
CA ALA A 42 -7.52 1.12 -3.86
C ALA A 42 -7.01 0.07 -4.87
N THR A 43 -7.20 -1.24 -4.60
CA THR A 43 -6.98 -2.33 -5.57
C THR A 43 -8.04 -2.41 -6.67
N GLN A 44 -9.22 -1.82 -6.45
CA GLN A 44 -10.38 -1.95 -7.33
C GLN A 44 -10.31 -0.89 -8.45
N ASN A 45 -11.28 -0.88 -9.37
CA ASN A 45 -11.35 0.13 -10.45
C ASN A 45 -10.07 0.25 -11.31
N GLY A 46 -9.37 -0.87 -11.53
CA GLY A 46 -8.09 -0.90 -12.27
C GLY A 46 -6.83 -0.83 -11.40
N GLY A 47 -6.97 -0.62 -10.09
CA GLY A 47 -5.88 -0.62 -9.12
C GLY A 47 -5.19 0.74 -8.95
N THR A 48 -4.20 0.77 -8.06
CA THR A 48 -3.38 1.95 -7.78
C THR A 48 -1.90 1.57 -7.81
N THR A 49 -1.14 2.20 -8.69
CA THR A 49 0.29 2.00 -8.93
C THR A 49 1.12 3.28 -8.77
N GLY A 50 0.46 4.44 -8.65
CA GLY A 50 1.10 5.75 -8.52
C GLY A 50 2.06 6.04 -9.68
N GLY A 51 3.29 6.37 -9.33
CA GLY A 51 4.40 6.66 -10.24
C GLY A 51 5.13 5.47 -10.84
N ALA A 52 4.69 4.23 -10.59
CA ALA A 52 5.39 3.03 -11.05
C ALA A 52 5.60 3.02 -12.59
N GLY A 53 6.77 2.55 -13.03
CA GLY A 53 7.20 2.62 -14.44
C GLY A 53 7.59 4.03 -14.93
N GLY A 54 7.49 5.05 -14.06
CA GLY A 54 7.85 6.43 -14.35
C GLY A 54 9.29 6.80 -13.99
N GLN A 55 9.60 8.10 -14.15
CA GLN A 55 10.85 8.64 -13.62
C GLN A 55 10.81 8.69 -12.09
N THR A 56 11.94 8.40 -11.44
CA THR A 56 12.14 8.66 -10.01
C THR A 56 13.04 9.88 -9.84
N VAL A 57 12.59 10.85 -9.04
CA VAL A 57 13.30 12.11 -8.77
C VAL A 57 13.33 12.42 -7.28
N ARG A 58 14.32 13.20 -6.82
CA ARG A 58 14.42 13.65 -5.44
C ARG A 58 13.97 15.10 -5.28
N ALA A 59 13.27 15.39 -4.18
CA ALA A 59 12.81 16.74 -3.83
C ALA A 59 13.07 17.05 -2.35
N THR A 60 13.65 18.21 -2.06
CA THR A 60 13.93 18.69 -0.70
C THR A 60 13.19 20.00 -0.37
N THR A 61 12.35 20.47 -1.28
CA THR A 61 11.52 21.69 -1.15
C THR A 61 10.22 21.49 -1.91
N GLY A 62 9.15 22.20 -1.54
CA GLY A 62 7.87 22.11 -2.27
C GLY A 62 7.99 22.65 -3.70
N THR A 63 8.89 23.60 -3.92
CA THR A 63 9.25 24.07 -5.27
C THR A 63 9.83 22.93 -6.12
N ALA A 64 10.66 22.04 -5.55
CA ALA A 64 11.19 20.88 -6.25
C ALA A 64 10.11 19.82 -6.53
N ILE A 65 9.12 19.66 -5.64
CA ILE A 65 7.92 18.83 -5.90
C ILE A 65 7.15 19.40 -7.10
N HIS A 66 6.87 20.70 -7.12
CA HIS A 66 6.21 21.35 -8.27
C HIS A 66 7.03 21.24 -9.56
N GLN A 67 8.36 21.43 -9.49
CA GLN A 67 9.27 21.22 -10.63
C GLN A 67 9.14 19.80 -11.20
N ALA A 68 9.13 18.78 -10.34
CA ALA A 68 8.96 17.39 -10.72
C ALA A 68 7.61 17.15 -11.42
N LEU A 69 6.50 17.63 -10.86
CA LEU A 69 5.17 17.49 -11.45
C LEU A 69 5.05 18.19 -12.83
N CYS A 70 5.63 19.39 -12.96
CA CYS A 70 5.53 20.25 -14.15
C CYS A 70 6.51 19.91 -15.28
N SER A 71 7.56 19.13 -15.02
CA SER A 71 8.58 18.77 -16.02
C SER A 71 8.23 17.50 -16.82
N ARG A 72 7.08 16.88 -16.54
CA ARG A 72 6.65 15.62 -17.18
C ARG A 72 6.06 15.88 -18.56
N ALA A 73 6.14 14.88 -19.44
CA ALA A 73 5.65 14.98 -20.83
C ALA A 73 4.13 15.23 -20.92
N SER A 74 3.35 14.69 -19.99
CA SER A 74 1.91 14.93 -19.84
C SER A 74 1.50 14.92 -18.36
N SER A 75 0.29 15.41 -18.04
CA SER A 75 -0.28 15.32 -16.68
C SER A 75 -0.47 13.88 -16.19
N SER A 76 -0.49 12.90 -17.10
CA SER A 76 -0.62 11.46 -16.89
C SER A 76 0.68 10.66 -16.99
N THR A 77 1.82 11.31 -17.24
CA THR A 77 3.12 10.60 -17.30
C THR A 77 3.53 10.16 -15.88
N PRO A 78 3.78 8.86 -15.62
CA PRO A 78 4.09 8.40 -14.27
C PRO A 78 5.33 9.05 -13.65
N ILE A 79 5.28 9.38 -12.36
CA ILE A 79 6.42 9.91 -11.60
C ILE A 79 6.45 9.46 -10.13
N THR A 80 7.64 9.10 -9.64
CA THR A 80 7.91 8.88 -8.22
C THR A 80 8.77 10.02 -7.69
N ILE A 81 8.26 10.76 -6.71
CA ILE A 81 8.91 11.89 -6.06
C ILE A 81 9.36 11.43 -4.67
N GLN A 82 10.65 11.17 -4.54
CA GLN A 82 11.32 10.86 -3.27
C GLN A 82 11.57 12.16 -2.52
N VAL A 83 10.85 12.38 -1.42
CA VAL A 83 10.94 13.59 -0.61
C VAL A 83 11.86 13.36 0.59
N GLU A 84 12.75 14.31 0.88
CA GLU A 84 13.62 14.28 2.06
C GLU A 84 13.72 15.67 2.70
N GLY A 85 13.64 15.73 4.03
CA GLY A 85 13.66 16.97 4.80
C GLY A 85 12.29 17.65 4.93
N THR A 86 12.31 18.95 5.25
CA THR A 86 11.09 19.70 5.59
C THR A 86 10.57 20.52 4.42
N ILE A 87 9.34 20.23 4.01
CA ILE A 87 8.54 20.99 3.05
C ILE A 87 7.65 21.97 3.82
N ASN A 88 7.65 23.25 3.43
CA ASN A 88 6.86 24.28 4.10
C ASN A 88 6.53 25.44 3.16
N HIS A 89 5.70 26.37 3.63
CA HIS A 89 5.30 27.60 2.92
C HIS A 89 6.47 28.35 2.27
N GLY A 90 7.54 28.57 3.02
CA GLY A 90 8.69 29.37 2.59
C GLY A 90 9.53 28.73 1.48
N ASN A 91 9.46 27.41 1.30
CA ASN A 91 10.18 26.68 0.25
C ASN A 91 9.27 26.14 -0.89
N THR A 92 8.02 26.60 -0.95
CA THR A 92 7.00 26.14 -1.90
C THR A 92 6.55 27.27 -2.82
N ALA A 93 7.35 27.57 -3.85
CA ALA A 93 6.98 28.48 -4.92
C ALA A 93 6.13 27.78 -6.00
N LYS A 94 5.31 28.54 -6.73
CA LYS A 94 4.57 28.06 -7.89
C LYS A 94 5.53 27.71 -9.03
N VAL A 95 5.31 26.57 -9.68
CA VAL A 95 5.92 26.23 -10.98
C VAL A 95 4.80 26.02 -12.01
N SER A 96 5.04 26.44 -13.25
CA SER A 96 4.09 26.32 -14.36
C SER A 96 4.63 25.37 -15.42
N GLY A 97 3.78 24.48 -15.94
CA GLY A 97 4.07 23.55 -17.02
C GLY A 97 2.77 22.98 -17.58
N SER A 98 2.83 22.29 -18.73
CA SER A 98 1.64 21.68 -19.37
C SER A 98 1.13 20.42 -18.65
N SER A 99 1.88 19.90 -17.69
CA SER A 99 1.63 18.63 -16.99
C SER A 99 1.28 18.79 -15.51
N CYS A 100 0.99 20.01 -15.04
CA CYS A 100 0.71 20.33 -13.65
C CYS A 100 -0.27 21.50 -13.49
N ASN A 101 -0.93 21.57 -12.33
CA ASN A 101 -1.66 22.74 -11.87
C ASN A 101 -1.22 23.01 -10.42
N THR A 102 -0.40 24.05 -10.19
CA THR A 102 0.21 24.34 -8.87
C THR A 102 0.03 25.80 -8.45
N ALA A 103 0.09 26.03 -7.15
CA ALA A 103 0.09 27.34 -6.51
C ALA A 103 1.25 27.48 -5.50
N ALA A 104 1.58 28.70 -5.11
CA ALA A 104 2.61 28.95 -4.09
C ALA A 104 2.03 28.76 -2.68
N GLY A 105 2.83 28.28 -1.73
CA GLY A 105 2.41 28.06 -0.33
C GLY A 105 1.47 26.87 -0.11
N VAL A 106 1.30 25.97 -1.08
CA VAL A 106 0.48 24.76 -0.97
C VAL A 106 1.09 23.62 -1.79
N ILE A 107 0.74 22.37 -1.48
CA ILE A 107 1.00 21.21 -2.36
C ILE A 107 -0.34 20.73 -2.91
N GLU A 108 -0.50 20.80 -4.23
CA GLU A 108 -1.71 20.35 -4.94
C GLU A 108 -1.35 19.30 -5.99
N LEU A 109 -1.98 18.12 -5.88
CA LEU A 109 -2.03 17.09 -6.92
C LEU A 109 -3.34 17.28 -7.68
N LYS A 110 -3.37 18.30 -8.53
CA LYS A 110 -4.57 18.76 -9.23
C LYS A 110 -4.56 18.46 -10.74
N GLN A 111 -5.66 17.90 -11.25
CA GLN A 111 -5.87 17.61 -12.69
C GLN A 111 -4.77 16.72 -13.27
N ILE A 112 -4.44 15.66 -12.53
CA ILE A 112 -3.19 14.91 -12.63
C ILE A 112 -3.40 13.42 -12.41
N SER A 113 -2.53 12.59 -12.96
CA SER A 113 -2.50 11.17 -12.59
C SER A 113 -1.10 10.57 -12.56
N ASN A 114 -1.03 9.37 -11.99
CA ASN A 114 0.15 8.51 -11.93
C ASN A 114 1.30 9.15 -11.13
N VAL A 115 1.06 9.48 -9.87
CA VAL A 115 2.04 10.15 -8.99
C VAL A 115 2.24 9.36 -7.70
N THR A 116 3.49 9.09 -7.35
CA THR A 116 3.90 8.67 -6.00
C THR A 116 4.64 9.81 -5.33
N ILE A 117 4.23 10.21 -4.13
CA ILE A 117 5.05 11.00 -3.19
C ILE A 117 5.49 10.03 -2.08
N VAL A 118 6.80 9.85 -1.90
CA VAL A 118 7.33 8.94 -0.87
C VAL A 118 8.44 9.60 -0.05
N GLY A 119 8.34 9.54 1.28
CA GLY A 119 9.39 10.01 2.18
C GLY A 119 10.60 9.08 2.19
N VAL A 120 11.82 9.63 2.12
CA VAL A 120 13.07 8.85 2.09
C VAL A 120 14.17 9.44 2.99
N GLY A 121 15.26 8.68 3.17
CA GLY A 121 16.44 9.13 3.91
C GLY A 121 16.10 9.44 5.36
N ASN A 122 16.38 10.66 5.80
CA ASN A 122 16.04 11.13 7.15
C ASN A 122 14.54 11.42 7.38
N GLY A 123 13.70 11.12 6.38
CA GLY A 123 12.24 11.31 6.40
C GLY A 123 11.80 12.60 5.71
N ALA A 124 10.50 12.66 5.40
CA ALA A 124 9.84 13.83 4.82
C ALA A 124 8.82 14.41 5.81
N VAL A 125 8.89 15.72 6.03
CA VAL A 125 7.96 16.45 6.92
C VAL A 125 7.34 17.60 6.15
N PHE A 126 6.02 17.59 5.99
CA PHE A 126 5.23 18.71 5.50
C PHE A 126 4.76 19.51 6.72
N ASP A 127 5.42 20.63 7.00
CA ASP A 127 5.21 21.44 8.20
C ASP A 127 4.27 22.60 7.90
N GLN A 128 3.09 22.60 8.55
CA GLN A 128 1.98 23.53 8.35
C GLN A 128 1.42 23.57 6.92
N LEU A 129 1.71 22.55 6.11
CA LEU A 129 1.44 22.48 4.68
C LEU A 129 0.71 21.18 4.34
N GLY A 130 -0.55 21.27 3.92
CA GLY A 130 -1.36 20.09 3.57
C GLY A 130 -1.06 19.58 2.16
N ILE A 131 -1.37 18.31 1.89
CA ILE A 131 -1.35 17.75 0.54
C ILE A 131 -2.80 17.61 0.05
N HIS A 132 -3.14 18.30 -1.04
CA HIS A 132 -4.50 18.33 -1.57
C HIS A 132 -4.58 17.59 -2.90
N ILE A 133 -5.50 16.63 -3.02
CA ILE A 133 -5.71 15.82 -4.23
C ILE A 133 -7.03 16.26 -4.86
N ARG A 134 -7.01 16.63 -6.15
CA ARG A 134 -8.20 17.18 -6.81
C ARG A 134 -8.27 16.85 -8.29
N GLU A 135 -9.44 16.40 -8.78
CA GLU A 135 -9.64 16.02 -10.19
C GLU A 135 -8.54 15.04 -10.67
N ALA A 136 -8.17 14.09 -9.80
CA ALA A 136 -6.92 13.35 -9.91
C ALA A 136 -7.09 11.85 -9.68
N SER A 137 -6.21 11.05 -10.27
CA SER A 137 -6.29 9.59 -10.15
C SER A 137 -4.97 8.86 -10.12
N ASN A 138 -4.98 7.64 -9.55
CA ASN A 138 -3.81 6.80 -9.40
C ASN A 138 -2.67 7.51 -8.65
N ILE A 139 -2.92 7.80 -7.36
CA ILE A 139 -2.02 8.56 -6.49
C ILE A 139 -1.57 7.69 -5.32
N VAL A 140 -0.27 7.72 -5.01
CA VAL A 140 0.31 7.10 -3.81
C VAL A 140 0.98 8.17 -2.96
N ILE A 141 0.69 8.18 -1.65
CA ILE A 141 1.39 9.01 -0.66
C ILE A 141 1.90 8.08 0.44
N GLN A 142 3.22 7.95 0.59
CA GLN A 142 3.82 6.96 1.49
C GLN A 142 4.95 7.52 2.35
N ASN A 143 5.09 7.06 3.60
CA ASN A 143 6.23 7.37 4.49
C ASN A 143 6.45 8.88 4.81
N VAL A 144 5.39 9.71 4.74
CA VAL A 144 5.49 11.17 5.02
C VAL A 144 4.85 11.55 6.35
N THR A 145 5.42 12.52 7.05
CA THR A 145 4.74 13.21 8.16
C THR A 145 4.10 14.48 7.61
N VAL A 146 2.82 14.72 7.87
CA VAL A 146 2.13 15.99 7.61
C VAL A 146 1.59 16.52 8.93
N LYS A 147 1.96 17.74 9.33
CA LYS A 147 1.61 18.25 10.67
C LYS A 147 1.15 19.71 10.68
N ASN A 148 0.26 20.02 11.62
CA ASN A 148 -0.18 21.36 12.01
C ASN A 148 -0.70 22.23 10.86
N VAL A 149 -1.43 21.62 9.92
CA VAL A 149 -2.02 22.29 8.76
C VAL A 149 -3.23 23.11 9.20
N LYS A 150 -3.23 24.42 8.94
CA LYS A 150 -4.27 25.33 9.46
C LYS A 150 -5.28 25.76 8.40
N LYS A 151 -6.54 25.78 8.82
CA LYS A 151 -7.69 26.39 8.15
C LYS A 151 -7.76 27.89 8.40
N SER A 152 -7.45 28.31 9.63
CA SER A 152 -7.52 29.70 10.07
C SER A 152 -6.31 30.10 10.93
N GLY A 153 -6.08 31.40 11.08
CA GLY A 153 -4.80 31.92 11.58
C GLY A 153 -3.78 32.06 10.46
N SER A 154 -2.50 31.82 10.75
CA SER A 154 -1.42 31.89 9.76
C SER A 154 -0.23 30.98 10.14
N PRO A 155 0.48 30.38 9.18
CA PRO A 155 0.09 30.26 7.77
C PRO A 155 -1.08 29.28 7.60
N THR A 156 -1.89 29.44 6.55
CA THR A 156 -2.97 28.49 6.20
C THR A 156 -2.62 27.71 4.94
N SER A 157 -3.15 26.50 4.81
CA SER A 157 -2.90 25.64 3.63
C SER A 157 -4.09 24.73 3.38
N ASN A 158 -4.53 24.63 2.12
CA ASN A 158 -5.45 23.59 1.63
C ASN A 158 -6.68 23.32 2.54
N GLY A 159 -7.34 24.39 2.99
CA GLY A 159 -8.55 24.29 3.83
C GLY A 159 -8.31 23.85 5.29
N GLY A 160 -7.07 23.51 5.67
CA GLY A 160 -6.70 22.99 6.98
C GLY A 160 -6.59 21.46 7.06
N ASP A 161 -6.87 20.75 5.96
CA ASP A 161 -6.79 19.29 5.94
C ASP A 161 -5.34 18.82 5.77
N ALA A 162 -4.86 17.87 6.59
CA ALA A 162 -3.50 17.36 6.45
C ALA A 162 -3.31 16.61 5.12
N ILE A 163 -4.24 15.70 4.78
CA ILE A 163 -4.45 15.22 3.42
C ILE A 163 -5.95 15.39 3.09
N GLY A 164 -6.24 16.27 2.14
CA GLY A 164 -7.59 16.51 1.63
C GLY A 164 -7.78 15.95 0.23
N MET A 165 -8.99 15.47 -0.08
CA MET A 165 -9.40 15.01 -1.40
C MET A 165 -10.76 15.61 -1.77
N GLU A 166 -10.85 16.30 -2.91
CA GLU A 166 -12.12 16.87 -3.40
C GLU A 166 -12.24 16.79 -4.94
N SER A 167 -13.47 16.76 -5.44
CA SER A 167 -13.83 16.74 -6.87
C SER A 167 -13.21 15.59 -7.67
N ASP A 168 -13.99 14.53 -7.89
CA ASP A 168 -13.70 13.46 -8.86
C ASP A 168 -12.36 12.71 -8.66
N VAL A 169 -11.95 12.51 -7.41
CA VAL A 169 -10.72 11.76 -7.08
C VAL A 169 -10.94 10.25 -7.16
N ARG A 170 -10.01 9.50 -7.76
CA ARG A 170 -10.08 8.02 -7.93
C ARG A 170 -8.76 7.31 -7.62
N ASN A 171 -8.82 6.14 -7.00
CA ASN A 171 -7.66 5.25 -6.86
C ASN A 171 -6.49 5.93 -6.14
N VAL A 172 -6.64 6.09 -4.82
CA VAL A 172 -5.64 6.73 -3.96
C VAL A 172 -5.25 5.78 -2.85
N TRP A 173 -3.95 5.56 -2.69
CA TRP A 173 -3.39 4.79 -1.59
C TRP A 173 -2.49 5.70 -0.73
N VAL A 174 -2.88 5.89 0.53
CA VAL A 174 -2.12 6.63 1.52
C VAL A 174 -1.66 5.65 2.59
N ASP A 175 -0.36 5.55 2.79
CA ASP A 175 0.25 4.43 3.52
C ASP A 175 1.41 4.88 4.40
N HIS A 176 1.52 4.36 5.62
CA HIS A 176 2.62 4.71 6.51
C HIS A 176 2.85 6.22 6.67
N VAL A 177 1.77 7.01 6.74
CA VAL A 177 1.87 8.44 6.98
C VAL A 177 1.65 8.76 8.47
N THR A 178 2.21 9.87 8.92
CA THR A 178 1.91 10.44 10.25
C THR A 178 1.20 11.77 10.06
N LEU A 179 -0.08 11.82 10.38
CA LEU A 179 -0.93 13.02 10.29
C LEU A 179 -1.18 13.55 11.70
N GLU A 180 -0.81 14.81 11.95
CA GLU A 180 -0.82 15.40 13.30
C GLU A 180 -1.38 16.82 13.29
N ALA A 181 -2.23 17.14 14.25
CA ALA A 181 -2.60 18.51 14.59
C ALA A 181 -2.12 18.87 16.00
N SER A 182 -2.44 20.07 16.45
CA SER A 182 -2.20 20.53 17.83
C SER A 182 -3.46 21.17 18.42
N GLY A 183 -4.61 20.48 18.27
CA GLY A 183 -5.93 20.98 18.68
C GLY A 183 -7.01 20.76 17.63
N GLY A 184 -8.13 21.47 17.77
CA GLY A 184 -9.28 21.44 16.88
C GLY A 184 -9.55 22.78 16.18
N GLU A 185 -10.83 23.03 15.87
CA GLU A 185 -11.26 24.21 15.11
C GLU A 185 -11.08 25.52 15.90
N SER A 186 -11.09 25.48 17.23
CA SER A 186 -10.77 26.63 18.09
C SER A 186 -9.32 27.09 17.99
N GLU A 187 -8.38 26.16 17.71
CA GLU A 187 -6.95 26.45 17.52
C GLU A 187 -6.58 26.68 16.03
N GLY A 188 -7.56 26.52 15.15
CA GLY A 188 -7.50 26.81 13.71
C GLY A 188 -7.18 25.62 12.80
N TYR A 189 -7.29 24.38 13.30
CA TYR A 189 -7.13 23.14 12.54
C TYR A 189 -8.48 22.63 11.99
N ASP A 190 -8.49 21.78 10.95
CA ASP A 190 -9.70 21.06 10.51
C ASP A 190 -9.49 19.54 10.54
N GLY A 191 -9.62 18.82 9.41
CA GLY A 191 -9.45 17.36 9.37
C GLY A 191 -7.98 16.90 9.25
N LEU A 192 -7.71 15.64 9.57
CA LEU A 192 -6.45 15.01 9.15
C LEU A 192 -6.60 14.33 7.79
N PHE A 193 -7.72 13.63 7.53
CA PHE A 193 -7.92 12.84 6.32
C PHE A 193 -9.34 12.97 5.74
N ASP A 194 -9.54 13.95 4.85
CA ASP A 194 -10.88 14.36 4.37
C ASP A 194 -11.10 14.00 2.88
N MET A 195 -12.34 13.58 2.57
CA MET A 195 -12.80 13.13 1.24
C MET A 195 -14.17 13.71 0.93
N LYS A 196 -14.26 14.48 -0.15
CA LYS A 196 -15.42 15.32 -0.51
C LYS A 196 -15.71 15.19 -2.00
N ASP A 197 -16.92 15.55 -2.42
CA ASP A 197 -17.31 15.79 -3.82
C ASP A 197 -16.90 14.64 -4.77
N ASN A 198 -17.60 13.50 -4.65
CA ASN A 198 -17.42 12.31 -5.49
C ASN A 198 -16.03 11.65 -5.42
N THR A 199 -15.38 11.58 -4.25
CA THR A 199 -14.10 10.87 -4.07
C THR A 199 -14.29 9.35 -3.81
N GLN A 200 -13.62 8.47 -4.57
CA GLN A 200 -13.83 7.02 -4.50
C GLN A 200 -12.56 6.17 -4.66
N TYR A 201 -12.61 4.91 -4.19
CA TYR A 201 -11.51 3.92 -4.26
C TYR A 201 -10.24 4.38 -3.53
N VAL A 202 -10.40 4.70 -2.24
CA VAL A 202 -9.33 5.19 -1.37
C VAL A 202 -8.93 4.11 -0.36
N THR A 203 -7.66 4.04 0.00
CA THR A 203 -7.18 3.20 1.11
C THR A 203 -6.19 3.98 1.94
N LEU A 204 -6.44 4.06 3.25
CA LEU A 204 -5.55 4.58 4.27
C LEU A 204 -5.05 3.42 5.12
N SER A 205 -3.77 3.11 5.05
CA SER A 205 -3.16 1.96 5.72
C SER A 205 -1.95 2.32 6.57
N TYR A 206 -1.74 1.56 7.65
CA TYR A 206 -0.54 1.63 8.50
C TYR A 206 -0.15 3.05 8.91
N SER A 207 -1.11 3.94 9.16
CA SER A 207 -0.86 5.37 9.38
C SER A 207 -1.18 5.80 10.80
N ILE A 208 -0.50 6.83 11.31
CA ILE A 208 -0.83 7.48 12.59
C ILE A 208 -1.66 8.74 12.31
N LEU A 209 -2.78 8.88 13.00
CA LEU A 209 -3.62 10.08 13.01
C LEU A 209 -3.77 10.50 14.47
N ARG A 210 -3.35 11.72 14.83
CA ARG A 210 -3.34 12.13 16.25
C ARG A 210 -3.49 13.62 16.55
N ASN A 211 -3.85 13.90 17.80
CA ASN A 211 -3.88 15.23 18.43
C ASN A 211 -4.77 16.25 17.69
N SER A 212 -5.90 15.78 17.16
CA SER A 212 -6.81 16.57 16.31
C SER A 212 -8.25 16.51 16.82
N GLY A 213 -8.97 17.62 16.77
CA GLY A 213 -10.42 17.59 17.00
C GLY A 213 -11.21 16.79 15.96
N ARG A 214 -10.61 16.52 14.79
CA ARG A 214 -11.26 15.81 13.66
C ARG A 214 -10.27 14.85 13.00
N GLY A 215 -10.57 13.56 13.05
CA GLY A 215 -9.77 12.54 12.35
C GLY A 215 -9.93 12.60 10.83
N GLY A 216 -11.16 12.56 10.32
CA GLY A 216 -11.44 12.61 8.90
C GLY A 216 -12.91 12.47 8.54
N LEU A 217 -13.32 13.13 7.46
CA LEU A 217 -14.68 13.17 6.95
C LEU A 217 -14.77 12.58 5.54
N ILE A 218 -15.86 11.85 5.27
CA ILE A 218 -16.25 11.32 3.96
C ILE A 218 -17.65 11.85 3.66
N GLY A 219 -17.73 12.79 2.72
CA GLY A 219 -18.94 13.55 2.40
C GLY A 219 -19.08 14.81 3.24
N SER A 220 -18.99 15.97 2.60
CA SER A 220 -19.03 17.32 3.21
C SER A 220 -20.37 17.65 3.89
N SER A 221 -21.48 17.16 3.34
CA SER A 221 -22.85 17.43 3.78
C SER A 221 -23.71 16.17 3.73
N GLU A 222 -24.90 16.18 4.33
CA GLU A 222 -25.85 15.07 4.21
C GLU A 222 -26.39 14.90 2.76
N SER A 223 -26.05 15.76 1.79
CA SER A 223 -26.30 15.52 0.36
C SER A 223 -25.09 14.97 -0.41
N ASP A 224 -23.87 15.08 0.12
CA ASP A 224 -22.61 14.64 -0.49
C ASP A 224 -22.35 13.13 -0.29
N ARG A 225 -23.27 12.31 -0.80
CA ARG A 225 -23.34 10.84 -0.61
C ARG A 225 -22.60 10.02 -1.68
N SER A 226 -21.95 10.68 -2.65
CA SER A 226 -21.26 10.03 -3.78
C SER A 226 -19.86 9.51 -3.42
N ASN A 227 -19.30 9.96 -2.30
CA ASN A 227 -18.02 9.51 -1.78
C ASN A 227 -18.13 8.07 -1.26
N GLY A 228 -17.17 7.20 -1.56
CA GLY A 228 -17.26 5.82 -1.09
C GLY A 228 -16.34 4.81 -1.77
N TYR A 229 -16.40 3.57 -1.25
CA TYR A 229 -15.35 2.57 -1.44
C TYR A 229 -14.03 3.06 -0.84
N VAL A 230 -14.02 3.16 0.50
CA VAL A 230 -12.86 3.58 1.29
C VAL A 230 -12.44 2.47 2.25
N THR A 231 -11.14 2.22 2.38
CA THR A 231 -10.59 1.25 3.34
C THR A 231 -9.71 1.97 4.36
N PHE A 232 -9.85 1.60 5.63
CA PHE A 232 -8.98 2.02 6.73
C PHE A 232 -8.46 0.77 7.43
N HIS A 233 -7.15 0.53 7.41
CA HIS A 233 -6.61 -0.61 8.18
C HIS A 233 -5.25 -0.39 8.82
N HIS A 234 -5.04 -1.06 9.96
CA HIS A 234 -3.77 -1.03 10.69
C HIS A 234 -3.31 0.40 11.06
N ASN A 235 -4.24 1.35 11.13
CA ASN A 235 -3.95 2.72 11.53
C ASN A 235 -4.03 2.86 13.06
N LEU A 236 -3.24 3.79 13.60
CA LEU A 236 -3.40 4.31 14.96
C LEU A 236 -4.19 5.61 14.90
N TYR A 237 -5.31 5.66 15.61
CA TYR A 237 -6.02 6.90 15.93
C TYR A 237 -5.78 7.18 17.41
N GLU A 238 -5.03 8.24 17.75
CA GLU A 238 -4.64 8.54 19.13
C GLU A 238 -4.98 10.00 19.51
N ASN A 239 -5.73 10.18 20.61
CA ASN A 239 -6.13 11.51 21.10
C ASN A 239 -6.82 12.35 20.01
N ILE A 240 -8.03 11.91 19.64
CA ILE A 240 -8.87 12.57 18.63
C ILE A 240 -10.27 12.80 19.20
N ASP A 241 -10.84 13.98 19.04
CA ASP A 241 -12.17 14.24 19.60
C ASP A 241 -13.26 13.49 18.84
N SER A 242 -13.30 13.64 17.52
CA SER A 242 -14.37 13.08 16.69
C SER A 242 -13.96 12.68 15.27
N ARG A 243 -14.87 12.02 14.57
CA ARG A 243 -14.79 11.69 13.13
C ARG A 243 -13.64 10.73 12.80
N THR A 244 -13.77 9.45 13.14
CA THR A 244 -12.72 8.45 12.82
C THR A 244 -13.21 7.22 12.01
N PRO A 245 -13.90 7.40 10.85
CA PRO A 245 -14.25 8.66 10.18
C PRO A 245 -15.70 9.11 10.48
N LEU A 246 -16.07 10.31 10.06
CA LEU A 246 -17.46 10.66 9.76
C LEU A 246 -17.77 10.20 8.33
N LEU A 247 -18.72 9.28 8.16
CA LEU A 247 -19.05 8.63 6.89
C LEU A 247 -20.50 8.93 6.47
N ARG A 248 -20.68 9.55 5.30
CA ARG A 248 -21.99 9.81 4.69
C ARG A 248 -22.20 9.01 3.40
N GLY A 249 -23.29 8.25 3.33
CA GLY A 249 -23.75 7.52 2.14
C GLY A 249 -22.90 6.32 1.68
N GLY A 250 -21.59 6.50 1.53
CA GLY A 250 -20.67 5.51 0.98
C GLY A 250 -20.51 4.21 1.77
N ILE A 251 -19.85 3.24 1.14
CA ILE A 251 -19.31 2.06 1.82
C ILE A 251 -17.88 2.36 2.27
N ALA A 252 -17.56 2.03 3.52
CA ALA A 252 -16.18 1.95 3.98
C ALA A 252 -15.92 0.73 4.85
N HIS A 253 -14.70 0.19 4.80
CA HIS A 253 -14.25 -0.96 5.55
C HIS A 253 -13.11 -0.56 6.49
N MET A 254 -13.35 -0.63 7.79
CA MET A 254 -12.40 -0.34 8.86
C MET A 254 -12.00 -1.65 9.52
N TYR A 255 -10.74 -2.08 9.39
CA TYR A 255 -10.28 -3.32 10.03
C TYR A 255 -8.88 -3.25 10.63
N ASN A 256 -8.67 -3.96 11.74
CA ASN A 256 -7.40 -3.98 12.48
C ASN A 256 -6.81 -2.58 12.80
N ASN A 257 -7.64 -1.55 12.95
CA ASN A 257 -7.18 -0.25 13.45
C ASN A 257 -7.14 -0.27 14.98
N HIS A 258 -6.21 0.48 15.57
CA HIS A 258 -6.17 0.77 17.00
C HIS A 258 -6.70 2.19 17.21
N TYR A 259 -7.82 2.30 17.91
CA TYR A 259 -8.43 3.56 18.32
C TYR A 259 -8.18 3.74 19.82
N ARG A 260 -7.54 4.84 20.19
CA ARG A 260 -7.09 5.11 21.55
C ARG A 260 -7.40 6.57 21.90
N GLN A 261 -8.08 6.81 23.02
CA GLN A 261 -8.45 8.18 23.43
C GLN A 261 -9.28 8.91 22.35
N LEU A 262 -10.42 8.32 21.98
CA LEU A 262 -11.46 9.04 21.25
C LEU A 262 -12.32 9.82 22.25
N ASN A 263 -12.19 11.15 22.28
CA ASN A 263 -12.70 11.97 23.40
C ASN A 263 -14.21 12.20 23.35
N GLU A 264 -14.81 12.29 22.15
CA GLU A 264 -16.26 12.49 21.98
C GLU A 264 -16.96 11.33 21.27
N SER A 265 -16.50 10.95 20.06
CA SER A 265 -17.13 9.91 19.23
C SER A 265 -16.20 9.35 18.15
N GLY A 266 -16.43 8.12 17.70
CA GLY A 266 -15.58 7.44 16.71
C GLY A 266 -16.15 7.40 15.29
N ILE A 267 -16.43 6.17 14.82
CA ILE A 267 -16.99 5.88 13.50
C ILE A 267 -18.45 6.36 13.47
N ASN A 268 -18.70 7.46 12.75
CA ASN A 268 -20.01 8.11 12.68
C ASN A 268 -20.65 7.83 11.31
N SER A 269 -21.49 6.80 11.24
CA SER A 269 -22.18 6.35 10.02
C SER A 269 -23.52 7.09 9.85
N ARG A 270 -23.69 7.83 8.75
CA ARG A 270 -24.84 8.73 8.49
C ARG A 270 -25.40 8.61 7.07
N ALA A 271 -26.60 9.14 6.85
CA ALA A 271 -27.17 9.38 5.52
C ALA A 271 -27.19 8.15 4.59
N GLY A 272 -27.42 6.96 5.16
CA GLY A 272 -27.40 5.67 4.44
C GLY A 272 -26.02 5.03 4.25
N ALA A 273 -24.97 5.58 4.88
CA ALA A 273 -23.63 4.99 4.93
C ALA A 273 -23.62 3.53 5.38
N ARG A 274 -22.59 2.78 4.97
CA ARG A 274 -22.40 1.38 5.38
C ARG A 274 -20.95 1.14 5.81
N ALA A 275 -20.74 1.07 7.12
CA ALA A 275 -19.43 0.75 7.71
C ALA A 275 -19.30 -0.76 7.97
N LYS A 276 -18.30 -1.41 7.37
CA LYS A 276 -17.83 -2.73 7.82
C LYS A 276 -16.72 -2.51 8.85
N VAL A 277 -16.89 -3.02 10.06
CA VAL A 277 -16.00 -2.73 11.20
C VAL A 277 -15.53 -4.05 11.81
N ASP A 278 -14.33 -4.49 11.43
CA ASP A 278 -13.82 -5.84 11.71
C ASP A 278 -12.50 -5.86 12.49
N ASN A 279 -12.43 -6.63 13.57
CA ASN A 279 -11.21 -6.89 14.34
C ASN A 279 -10.41 -5.62 14.75
N ASN A 280 -11.07 -4.48 14.96
CA ASN A 280 -10.43 -3.28 15.50
C ASN A 280 -10.30 -3.37 17.02
N TYR A 281 -9.33 -2.64 17.59
CA TYR A 281 -9.18 -2.48 19.03
C TYR A 281 -9.53 -1.05 19.42
N PHE A 282 -10.52 -0.88 20.28
CA PHE A 282 -10.90 0.41 20.85
C PHE A 282 -10.49 0.44 22.33
N GLU A 283 -9.74 1.47 22.73
CA GLU A 283 -9.12 1.64 24.05
C GLU A 283 -9.41 3.05 24.59
N ASP A 284 -9.74 3.18 25.88
CA ASP A 284 -9.87 4.48 26.58
C ASP A 284 -10.73 5.51 25.83
N SER A 285 -11.85 5.07 25.22
CA SER A 285 -12.56 5.84 24.19
C SER A 285 -14.06 6.00 24.49
N LYS A 286 -14.70 6.97 23.85
CA LYS A 286 -16.14 7.23 23.95
C LYS A 286 -16.86 7.06 22.61
N ASP A 287 -18.08 6.51 22.66
CA ASP A 287 -19.05 6.47 21.55
C ASP A 287 -18.43 6.09 20.21
N VAL A 288 -17.69 4.96 20.21
CA VAL A 288 -16.75 4.63 19.12
C VAL A 288 -17.40 4.18 17.80
N LEU A 289 -18.70 3.90 17.82
CA LEU A 289 -19.50 3.54 16.65
C LEU A 289 -20.95 3.98 16.84
N GLY A 290 -21.55 4.62 15.83
CA GLY A 290 -22.97 4.96 15.83
C GLY A 290 -23.36 5.94 14.74
N THR A 291 -24.48 6.61 14.95
CA THR A 291 -24.88 7.82 14.22
C THR A 291 -24.92 8.95 15.25
N PHE A 292 -24.18 10.04 15.05
CA PHE A 292 -24.09 11.14 16.01
C PHE A 292 -24.25 12.48 15.32
N TYR A 293 -24.87 13.46 15.99
CA TYR A 293 -25.10 14.82 15.49
C TYR A 293 -25.89 14.85 14.15
N THR A 294 -26.85 13.93 13.99
CA THR A 294 -27.86 13.90 12.91
C THR A 294 -28.95 12.86 13.17
N SER A 295 -30.16 13.09 12.68
CA SER A 295 -31.22 12.08 12.58
C SER A 295 -31.16 11.24 11.30
N GLU A 296 -30.32 11.61 10.32
CA GLU A 296 -30.08 10.81 9.12
C GLU A 296 -29.13 9.63 9.42
N ALA A 297 -29.72 8.51 9.85
CA ALA A 297 -28.98 7.30 10.20
C ALA A 297 -28.17 6.69 9.04
N GLY A 298 -27.02 6.13 9.41
CA GLY A 298 -26.27 5.17 8.60
C GLY A 298 -26.42 3.75 9.16
N TYR A 299 -25.61 2.85 8.63
CA TYR A 299 -25.61 1.43 8.95
C TYR A 299 -24.19 0.93 9.23
N TRP A 300 -24.10 -0.20 9.92
CA TRP A 300 -22.86 -0.88 10.24
C TRP A 300 -23.03 -2.41 10.32
N GLN A 301 -21.97 -3.11 9.95
CA GLN A 301 -21.78 -4.52 10.23
C GLN A 301 -20.49 -4.69 11.03
N VAL A 302 -20.60 -5.31 12.20
CA VAL A 302 -19.50 -5.48 13.16
C VAL A 302 -19.08 -6.95 13.27
N SER A 303 -17.79 -7.20 13.41
CA SER A 303 -17.24 -8.53 13.74
C SER A 303 -15.93 -8.42 14.53
N GLY A 304 -15.72 -9.26 15.54
CA GLY A 304 -14.42 -9.47 16.19
C GLY A 304 -13.74 -8.27 16.87
N ASN A 305 -14.38 -7.09 16.96
CA ASN A 305 -13.79 -5.92 17.61
C ASN A 305 -13.66 -6.11 19.14
N ILE A 306 -12.64 -5.48 19.73
CA ILE A 306 -12.48 -5.38 21.19
C ILE A 306 -12.80 -3.96 21.64
N PHE A 307 -13.54 -3.84 22.74
CA PHE A 307 -13.90 -2.59 23.38
C PHE A 307 -13.33 -2.59 24.81
N ASP A 308 -12.11 -2.09 24.96
CA ASP A 308 -11.42 -1.95 26.23
C ASP A 308 -11.60 -0.53 26.79
N ASN A 309 -12.05 -0.42 28.04
CA ASN A 309 -12.41 0.84 28.70
C ASN A 309 -13.26 1.80 27.82
N VAL A 310 -14.18 1.26 27.02
CA VAL A 310 -15.05 2.09 26.15
C VAL A 310 -16.31 2.54 26.88
N THR A 311 -16.55 3.85 26.89
CA THR A 311 -17.77 4.46 27.44
C THR A 311 -18.78 4.77 26.34
N TRP A 312 -20.07 4.71 26.71
CA TRP A 312 -21.19 4.88 25.78
C TRP A 312 -22.22 5.84 26.36
N GLY A 313 -22.64 6.82 25.56
CA GLY A 313 -23.69 7.77 25.91
C GLY A 313 -25.09 7.17 25.86
N SER A 314 -26.05 7.92 26.39
CA SER A 314 -27.48 7.65 26.16
C SER A 314 -27.84 7.91 24.69
N ARG A 315 -28.95 7.31 24.23
CA ARG A 315 -29.57 7.66 22.95
C ARG A 315 -30.56 8.81 23.10
N ASP A 316 -30.59 9.69 22.11
CA ASP A 316 -31.60 10.74 21.92
C ASP A 316 -31.92 10.94 20.42
N ASP A 317 -32.49 12.09 20.06
CA ASP A 317 -33.00 12.38 18.72
C ASP A 317 -31.90 12.49 17.64
N ASP A 318 -30.65 12.84 17.99
CA ASP A 318 -29.55 12.99 17.04
C ASP A 318 -28.22 12.35 17.47
N HIS A 319 -28.11 11.85 18.72
CA HIS A 319 -27.00 11.07 19.25
C HIS A 319 -27.43 9.62 19.50
N ASN A 320 -26.97 8.70 18.65
CA ASN A 320 -27.39 7.30 18.63
C ASN A 320 -26.19 6.33 18.63
N PRO A 321 -25.56 6.07 19.81
CA PRO A 321 -24.49 5.10 19.93
C PRO A 321 -24.93 3.66 19.67
N ALA A 322 -24.06 2.87 19.04
CA ALA A 322 -24.30 1.47 18.73
C ALA A 322 -24.15 0.55 19.95
N GLY A 323 -23.29 0.91 20.91
CA GLY A 323 -23.02 0.14 22.12
C GLY A 323 -24.06 0.28 23.24
N PRO A 324 -23.79 -0.27 24.44
CA PRO A 324 -22.54 -0.94 24.84
C PRO A 324 -22.32 -2.32 24.20
N ASN A 325 -23.34 -2.90 23.56
CA ASN A 325 -23.25 -4.17 22.83
C ASN A 325 -23.61 -3.95 21.34
N PRO A 326 -22.67 -3.48 20.49
CA PRO A 326 -22.95 -3.20 19.09
C PRO A 326 -23.45 -4.44 18.33
N THR A 327 -24.61 -4.33 17.70
CA THR A 327 -25.17 -5.34 16.79
C THR A 327 -25.13 -4.84 15.35
N SER A 328 -24.91 -5.75 14.41
CA SER A 328 -24.99 -5.44 12.97
C SER A 328 -26.42 -5.13 12.56
N ASN A 329 -26.64 -4.01 11.89
CA ASN A 329 -27.95 -3.59 11.36
C ASN A 329 -28.01 -3.65 9.81
N THR A 330 -26.94 -4.11 9.16
CA THR A 330 -26.85 -4.33 7.72
C THR A 330 -25.87 -5.46 7.39
N SER A 331 -25.73 -5.76 6.10
CA SER A 331 -24.67 -6.62 5.54
C SER A 331 -23.91 -5.87 4.46
N VAL A 332 -22.58 -5.94 4.51
CA VAL A 332 -21.66 -5.25 3.59
C VAL A 332 -20.79 -6.28 2.89
N SER A 333 -20.77 -6.23 1.55
CA SER A 333 -19.89 -7.08 0.73
C SER A 333 -18.58 -6.36 0.43
N ILE A 334 -17.46 -7.04 0.64
CA ILE A 334 -16.10 -6.55 0.39
C ILE A 334 -15.56 -7.26 -0.86
N PRO A 335 -15.25 -6.53 -1.96
CA PRO A 335 -14.90 -7.13 -3.26
C PRO A 335 -13.41 -7.44 -3.45
N TYR A 336 -12.58 -7.26 -2.42
CA TYR A 336 -11.14 -7.50 -2.44
C TYR A 336 -10.73 -8.55 -1.40
N GLY A 337 -9.58 -9.19 -1.61
CA GLY A 337 -8.97 -10.07 -0.62
C GLY A 337 -8.33 -9.27 0.53
N PHE A 338 -8.50 -9.75 1.75
CA PHE A 338 -7.86 -9.21 2.95
C PHE A 338 -7.65 -10.34 3.97
N THR A 339 -6.61 -10.22 4.79
CA THR A 339 -6.41 -11.06 5.97
C THR A 339 -6.57 -10.18 7.21
N LEU A 340 -7.15 -10.73 8.27
CA LEU A 340 -7.34 -10.02 9.54
C LEU A 340 -6.36 -10.54 10.57
N ASP A 341 -5.67 -9.63 11.25
CA ASP A 341 -5.06 -9.92 12.54
C ASP A 341 -6.14 -10.20 13.60
N GLY A 342 -5.79 -10.95 14.65
CA GLY A 342 -6.63 -11.07 15.83
C GLY A 342 -6.71 -9.73 16.56
N ALA A 343 -7.93 -9.24 16.87
CA ALA A 343 -8.10 -7.90 17.45
C ALA A 343 -7.24 -7.66 18.71
N ASN A 344 -7.01 -8.69 19.52
CA ASN A 344 -6.19 -8.64 20.73
C ASN A 344 -4.70 -8.33 20.50
N CYS A 345 -4.17 -8.54 19.29
CA CYS A 345 -2.78 -8.24 18.95
C CYS A 345 -2.61 -6.92 18.17
N VAL A 346 -3.71 -6.34 17.69
CA VAL A 346 -3.73 -5.11 16.88
C VAL A 346 -2.93 -3.96 17.51
N PRO A 347 -3.05 -3.64 18.82
CA PRO A 347 -2.23 -2.60 19.44
C PRO A 347 -0.72 -2.84 19.29
N SER A 348 -0.27 -4.10 19.40
CA SER A 348 1.15 -4.47 19.27
C SER A 348 1.63 -4.41 17.83
N VAL A 349 0.80 -4.85 16.87
CA VAL A 349 1.11 -4.73 15.43
C VAL A 349 1.19 -3.26 15.05
N VAL A 350 0.13 -2.49 15.31
CA VAL A 350 -0.01 -1.07 14.95
C VAL A 350 1.10 -0.23 15.56
N ALA A 351 1.49 -0.44 16.82
CA ALA A 351 2.60 0.30 17.43
C ALA A 351 3.96 0.09 16.71
N GLN A 352 4.15 -1.06 16.06
CA GLN A 352 5.38 -1.43 15.35
C GLN A 352 5.36 -1.10 13.86
N THR A 353 4.18 -1.11 13.23
CA THR A 353 4.00 -0.83 11.79
C THR A 353 3.63 0.62 11.51
N ALA A 354 2.72 1.22 12.28
CA ALA A 354 2.02 2.42 11.82
C ALA A 354 2.85 3.71 11.90
N GLY A 355 2.79 4.51 10.84
CA GLY A 355 3.37 5.85 10.73
C GLY A 355 4.64 5.92 9.89
N ALA A 356 5.05 7.16 9.59
CA ALA A 356 6.27 7.43 8.84
C ALA A 356 7.52 7.02 9.63
N GLY A 357 8.57 6.57 8.92
CA GLY A 357 9.84 6.15 9.52
C GLY A 357 9.85 4.76 10.16
N LYS A 358 8.77 3.98 10.02
CA LYS A 358 8.65 2.61 10.58
C LYS A 358 9.30 1.52 9.72
N GLY A 359 9.92 1.89 8.60
CA GLY A 359 10.46 0.92 7.64
C GLY A 359 9.39 0.22 6.81
N LEU A 360 8.19 0.82 6.71
CA LEU A 360 7.08 0.35 5.86
C LEU A 360 6.65 -1.11 6.15
N LYS A 361 6.68 -1.48 7.44
CA LYS A 361 6.34 -2.81 7.92
C LYS A 361 4.85 -3.10 7.83
N VAL A 362 4.50 -4.28 7.35
CA VAL A 362 3.10 -4.72 7.19
C VAL A 362 2.77 -5.87 8.15
N SER A 363 1.51 -6.31 8.18
CA SER A 363 1.09 -7.57 8.77
C SER A 363 0.42 -8.44 7.71
N ASP A 364 0.58 -9.76 7.84
CA ASP A 364 -0.04 -10.79 7.01
C ASP A 364 -1.24 -11.46 7.69
N GLY A 365 -1.61 -11.03 8.89
CA GLY A 365 -2.64 -11.67 9.74
C GLY A 365 -2.08 -12.63 10.80
N SER A 366 -0.75 -12.79 10.90
CA SER A 366 -0.09 -13.65 11.88
C SER A 366 0.16 -12.97 13.25
N CYS A 367 -0.43 -11.81 13.51
CA CYS A 367 -0.14 -10.96 14.67
C CYS A 367 1.32 -10.49 14.77
N THR A 368 2.08 -10.55 13.68
CA THR A 368 3.53 -10.30 13.67
C THR A 368 3.90 -9.31 12.55
N PRO A 369 4.57 -8.18 12.87
CA PRO A 369 5.06 -7.24 11.86
C PRO A 369 6.11 -7.88 10.94
N GLN A 370 5.82 -7.87 9.65
CA GLN A 370 6.72 -8.25 8.57
C GLN A 370 7.46 -7.01 8.07
N SER A 371 8.77 -7.11 7.88
CA SER A 371 9.49 -6.12 7.07
C SER A 371 9.09 -6.30 5.60
N PRO A 372 8.92 -5.23 4.82
CA PRO A 372 8.83 -5.37 3.38
C PRO A 372 10.16 -5.91 2.86
N ASP A 373 10.12 -6.77 1.84
CA ASP A 373 11.34 -7.25 1.20
C ASP A 373 12.19 -6.05 0.73
N PRO A 374 13.51 -6.03 1.03
CA PRO A 374 14.37 -4.96 0.58
C PRO A 374 14.44 -4.94 -0.95
N THR A 375 13.75 -3.98 -1.57
CA THR A 375 14.05 -3.61 -2.97
C THR A 375 15.35 -2.83 -2.98
N ASP A 376 16.46 -3.56 -3.12
CA ASP A 376 17.81 -3.01 -3.13
C ASP A 376 18.03 -2.07 -4.34
N PRO A 377 18.34 -0.78 -4.13
CA PRO A 377 18.84 0.11 -5.17
C PRO A 377 20.37 -0.07 -5.31
N GLY A 378 20.82 -1.31 -5.48
CA GLY A 378 22.22 -1.70 -5.47
C GLY A 378 22.96 -1.33 -6.77
N PRO A 379 24.20 -0.80 -6.69
CA PRO A 379 25.06 -0.71 -7.86
C PRO A 379 25.49 -2.11 -8.30
N THR A 380 25.64 -2.32 -9.61
CA THR A 380 26.03 -3.62 -10.18
C THR A 380 27.45 -4.02 -9.78
N ASP A 381 27.58 -4.87 -8.75
CA ASP A 381 28.79 -5.64 -8.45
C ASP A 381 28.59 -7.10 -8.92
N PRO A 382 29.42 -7.64 -9.84
CA PRO A 382 29.14 -8.92 -10.49
C PRO A 382 29.62 -10.11 -9.62
N GLY A 383 28.86 -10.46 -8.57
CA GLY A 383 29.33 -11.41 -7.56
C GLY A 383 28.34 -12.40 -6.91
N GLU A 384 27.03 -12.12 -6.82
CA GLU A 384 26.10 -12.95 -6.02
C GLU A 384 24.70 -13.10 -6.66
N PRO A 385 23.98 -14.23 -6.48
CA PRO A 385 22.75 -14.51 -7.24
C PRO A 385 21.50 -13.85 -6.63
N THR A 386 20.76 -13.11 -7.45
CA THR A 386 19.48 -12.47 -7.11
C THR A 386 18.31 -13.47 -7.13
N ASP A 387 17.42 -13.40 -6.14
CA ASP A 387 16.12 -14.09 -6.16
C ASP A 387 15.10 -13.31 -7.02
N PRO A 388 14.30 -13.92 -7.93
CA PRO A 388 13.49 -13.17 -8.90
C PRO A 388 12.07 -12.85 -8.41
N GLY A 389 11.53 -11.71 -8.86
CA GLY A 389 10.18 -11.25 -8.51
C GLY A 389 9.04 -11.97 -9.25
N PRO A 390 7.75 -11.66 -8.94
CA PRO A 390 6.59 -12.47 -9.34
C PRO A 390 6.27 -12.59 -10.84
N THR A 391 7.02 -11.91 -11.72
CA THR A 391 6.89 -12.01 -13.19
C THR A 391 8.15 -12.53 -13.88
N ASP A 392 9.26 -12.60 -13.15
CA ASP A 392 10.49 -13.22 -13.59
C ASP A 392 10.41 -14.74 -13.41
N PRO A 393 11.01 -15.54 -14.31
CA PRO A 393 11.07 -16.97 -14.12
C PRO A 393 11.84 -17.28 -12.82
N PRO A 394 11.35 -18.20 -11.97
CA PRO A 394 12.07 -18.63 -10.78
C PRO A 394 13.53 -19.01 -11.05
N ALA A 395 14.41 -18.69 -10.09
CA ALA A 395 15.82 -19.02 -10.21
C ALA A 395 16.02 -20.54 -10.27
N GLY A 396 16.59 -21.01 -11.37
CA GLY A 396 16.84 -22.43 -11.63
C GLY A 396 16.66 -22.79 -13.11
N THR A 397 16.96 -24.05 -13.44
CA THR A 397 16.67 -24.57 -14.78
C THR A 397 15.17 -24.80 -14.92
N ASN A 398 14.52 -24.16 -15.90
CA ASN A 398 13.15 -24.48 -16.27
C ASN A 398 13.10 -25.90 -16.87
N LEU A 399 12.60 -26.84 -16.08
CA LEU A 399 12.53 -28.27 -16.40
C LEU A 399 11.46 -28.58 -17.45
N SER A 400 10.62 -27.61 -17.81
CA SER A 400 9.63 -27.76 -18.88
C SER A 400 10.27 -27.65 -20.27
N LEU A 401 11.36 -26.90 -20.44
CA LEU A 401 11.95 -26.65 -21.77
C LEU A 401 12.42 -27.95 -22.43
N GLY A 402 11.83 -28.27 -23.59
CA GLY A 402 12.12 -29.52 -24.32
C GLY A 402 11.53 -30.79 -23.70
N ALA A 403 10.71 -30.67 -22.64
CA ALA A 403 9.93 -31.78 -22.12
C ALA A 403 8.75 -32.13 -23.05
N GLY A 404 8.09 -33.26 -22.79
CA GLY A 404 6.84 -33.58 -23.48
C GLY A 404 5.66 -32.79 -22.88
N ALA A 405 4.65 -32.50 -23.70
CA ALA A 405 3.39 -31.92 -23.24
C ALA A 405 2.16 -32.64 -23.80
N ASP A 406 1.09 -32.69 -23.01
CA ASP A 406 -0.26 -33.13 -23.42
C ASP A 406 -1.34 -32.48 -22.54
N GLY A 407 -2.63 -32.79 -22.77
CA GLY A 407 -3.73 -32.19 -22.03
C GLY A 407 -5.09 -32.76 -22.41
N SER A 408 -6.17 -32.25 -21.80
CA SER A 408 -7.53 -32.75 -21.98
C SER A 408 -8.23 -32.25 -23.25
N SER A 409 -8.03 -31.00 -23.62
CA SER A 409 -8.58 -30.39 -24.84
C SER A 409 -7.69 -29.27 -25.36
N LYS A 410 -7.87 -28.87 -26.62
CA LYS A 410 -7.21 -27.68 -27.17
C LYS A 410 -8.07 -26.98 -28.23
N ALA A 411 -8.04 -25.65 -28.23
CA ALA A 411 -8.64 -24.81 -29.25
C ALA A 411 -7.90 -24.94 -30.60
N SER A 412 -8.61 -24.71 -31.70
CA SER A 412 -8.01 -24.69 -33.04
C SER A 412 -6.88 -23.66 -33.13
N GLY A 413 -5.80 -23.98 -33.84
CA GLY A 413 -4.60 -23.14 -33.94
C GLY A 413 -3.64 -23.20 -32.75
N THR A 414 -3.94 -23.96 -31.68
CA THR A 414 -3.04 -24.12 -30.52
C THR A 414 -2.42 -25.52 -30.43
N SER A 415 -1.38 -25.68 -29.62
CA SER A 415 -0.73 -26.97 -29.34
C SER A 415 -0.36 -27.09 -27.87
N TYR A 416 -0.33 -28.32 -27.33
CA TYR A 416 0.19 -28.57 -25.98
C TYR A 416 1.68 -28.26 -25.87
N GLY A 417 2.45 -28.50 -26.95
CA GLY A 417 3.88 -28.19 -26.99
C GLY A 417 4.22 -26.70 -26.83
N ASN A 418 3.24 -25.82 -26.99
CA ASN A 418 3.43 -24.38 -26.86
C ASN A 418 3.69 -23.93 -25.41
N VAL A 419 3.41 -24.75 -24.38
CA VAL A 419 3.65 -24.37 -22.96
C VAL A 419 5.02 -24.79 -22.43
N VAL A 420 5.86 -25.33 -23.33
CA VAL A 420 7.16 -25.95 -23.04
C VAL A 420 8.24 -25.56 -24.07
N ASP A 421 7.96 -24.59 -24.94
CA ASP A 421 8.86 -24.17 -26.03
C ASP A 421 9.66 -22.89 -25.72
N GLY A 422 9.33 -22.17 -24.64
CA GLY A 422 10.01 -20.95 -24.21
C GLY A 422 9.66 -19.72 -25.05
N ASN A 423 8.64 -19.81 -25.92
CA ASN A 423 8.15 -18.71 -26.73
C ASN A 423 6.80 -18.20 -26.20
N THR A 424 6.85 -17.14 -25.40
CA THR A 424 5.67 -16.47 -24.83
C THR A 424 4.69 -15.85 -25.84
N SER A 425 5.03 -15.87 -27.15
CA SER A 425 4.11 -15.48 -28.23
C SER A 425 3.21 -16.63 -28.71
N THR A 426 3.58 -17.88 -28.45
CA THR A 426 2.76 -19.07 -28.64
C THR A 426 2.01 -19.42 -27.34
N TYR A 427 0.93 -20.21 -27.45
CA TYR A 427 0.17 -20.64 -26.27
C TYR A 427 -0.62 -21.93 -26.52
N TRP A 428 -0.89 -22.67 -25.45
CA TRP A 428 -2.02 -23.60 -25.38
C TRP A 428 -3.27 -22.88 -24.89
N SER A 429 -4.44 -23.28 -25.38
CA SER A 429 -5.73 -22.80 -24.89
C SER A 429 -6.71 -23.97 -24.91
N PRO A 430 -7.45 -24.26 -23.83
CA PRO A 430 -8.48 -25.31 -23.85
C PRO A 430 -9.67 -24.91 -24.73
N SER A 431 -10.57 -25.86 -25.02
CA SER A 431 -11.74 -25.60 -25.87
C SER A 431 -12.85 -24.75 -25.19
N GLY A 432 -12.67 -24.34 -23.94
CA GLY A 432 -13.63 -23.56 -23.14
C GLY A 432 -12.95 -22.85 -21.96
N THR A 433 -13.71 -22.47 -20.93
CA THR A 433 -13.17 -21.79 -19.74
C THR A 433 -12.43 -22.72 -18.76
N THR A 434 -12.48 -24.03 -18.99
CA THR A 434 -11.84 -25.06 -18.17
C THR A 434 -11.10 -26.06 -19.05
N GLY A 435 -10.13 -26.76 -18.46
CA GLY A 435 -9.31 -27.76 -19.15
C GLY A 435 -7.98 -27.97 -18.45
N SER A 436 -7.16 -28.89 -18.97
CA SER A 436 -5.87 -29.20 -18.36
C SER A 436 -4.76 -29.36 -19.38
N VAL A 437 -3.55 -28.95 -18.98
CA VAL A 437 -2.30 -29.14 -19.71
C VAL A 437 -1.24 -29.67 -18.75
N SER A 438 -0.32 -30.48 -19.27
CA SER A 438 0.65 -31.22 -18.48
C SER A 438 2.04 -31.17 -19.09
N VAL A 439 3.05 -31.12 -18.23
CA VAL A 439 4.46 -31.33 -18.58
C VAL A 439 4.85 -32.74 -18.16
N LYS A 440 5.58 -33.48 -19.01
CA LYS A 440 5.98 -34.87 -18.78
C LYS A 440 7.43 -35.15 -19.17
N TRP A 441 8.10 -35.97 -18.36
CA TRP A 441 9.50 -36.36 -18.49
C TRP A 441 9.65 -37.88 -18.70
N GLY A 442 10.78 -38.31 -19.26
CA GLY A 442 11.08 -39.74 -19.46
C GLY A 442 11.34 -40.51 -18.16
N SER A 443 11.86 -39.82 -17.14
CA SER A 443 12.12 -40.31 -15.79
C SER A 443 11.35 -39.49 -14.75
N ALA A 444 11.34 -39.92 -13.49
CA ALA A 444 10.78 -39.09 -12.42
C ALA A 444 11.67 -37.86 -12.22
N THR A 445 11.05 -36.68 -12.19
CA THR A 445 11.67 -35.37 -12.02
C THR A 445 11.16 -34.78 -10.71
N THR A 446 12.05 -34.21 -9.90
CA THR A 446 11.65 -33.52 -8.67
C THR A 446 11.29 -32.07 -9.02
N VAL A 447 10.06 -31.68 -8.70
CA VAL A 447 9.53 -30.33 -8.90
C VAL A 447 8.94 -29.85 -7.57
N SER A 448 9.21 -28.60 -7.20
CA SER A 448 8.66 -27.94 -6.00
C SER A 448 7.96 -26.62 -6.34
N LYS A 449 8.10 -26.13 -7.57
CA LYS A 449 7.62 -24.83 -7.98
C LYS A 449 7.24 -24.83 -9.46
N VAL A 450 6.23 -24.06 -9.82
CA VAL A 450 5.87 -23.77 -11.22
C VAL A 450 5.73 -22.28 -11.44
N ASN A 451 5.78 -21.84 -12.69
CA ASN A 451 5.36 -20.51 -13.11
C ASN A 451 4.38 -20.63 -14.29
N ILE A 452 3.18 -20.07 -14.12
CA ILE A 452 2.11 -20.10 -15.11
C ILE A 452 2.09 -18.75 -15.81
N ARG A 453 2.45 -18.69 -17.09
CA ARG A 453 2.49 -17.44 -17.86
C ARG A 453 1.34 -17.39 -18.85
N LEU A 454 0.66 -16.25 -18.94
CA LEU A 454 -0.48 -16.07 -19.86
C LEU A 454 -0.07 -15.28 -21.10
N ALA A 455 -0.62 -15.67 -22.25
CA ALA A 455 -0.51 -14.88 -23.47
C ALA A 455 -1.43 -13.64 -23.42
N SER A 456 -1.12 -12.65 -24.24
CA SER A 456 -1.94 -11.44 -24.37
C SER A 456 -3.39 -11.77 -24.77
N GLY A 457 -4.34 -11.13 -24.07
CA GLY A 457 -5.77 -11.38 -24.25
C GLY A 457 -6.25 -12.77 -23.78
N SER A 458 -5.51 -13.42 -22.86
CA SER A 458 -6.03 -14.56 -22.10
C SER A 458 -7.23 -14.18 -21.23
N GLY A 459 -8.19 -15.09 -21.05
CA GLY A 459 -9.10 -15.02 -19.90
C GLY A 459 -8.35 -15.20 -18.58
N THR A 460 -8.88 -14.62 -17.49
CA THR A 460 -8.29 -14.72 -16.15
C THR A 460 -8.62 -16.08 -15.54
N ILE A 461 -7.62 -16.81 -15.06
CA ILE A 461 -7.86 -18.05 -14.32
C ILE A 461 -8.46 -17.71 -12.96
N GLY A 462 -9.68 -18.19 -12.71
CA GLY A 462 -10.40 -17.98 -11.45
C GLY A 462 -10.07 -19.05 -10.40
N ALA A 463 -9.80 -20.28 -10.83
CA ALA A 463 -9.27 -21.35 -9.97
C ALA A 463 -8.56 -22.43 -10.80
N TYR A 464 -7.49 -22.99 -10.24
CA TYR A 464 -6.79 -24.16 -10.76
C TYR A 464 -6.26 -25.07 -9.65
N ARG A 465 -5.85 -26.28 -10.03
CA ARG A 465 -5.10 -27.24 -9.21
C ARG A 465 -3.83 -27.66 -9.95
N LEU A 466 -2.74 -27.85 -9.20
CA LEU A 466 -1.56 -28.57 -9.67
C LEU A 466 -1.65 -30.00 -9.18
N LEU A 467 -1.59 -30.97 -10.08
CA LEU A 467 -1.76 -32.38 -9.78
C LEU A 467 -0.49 -33.18 -10.12
N ASN A 468 -0.15 -34.14 -9.27
CA ASN A 468 0.60 -35.30 -9.72
C ASN A 468 -0.35 -36.14 -10.59
N HIS A 469 -0.10 -36.15 -11.90
CA HIS A 469 -1.02 -36.75 -12.87
C HIS A 469 -1.27 -38.24 -12.62
N ASP A 470 -0.25 -38.98 -12.18
CA ASP A 470 -0.30 -40.44 -12.08
C ASP A 470 -1.03 -40.92 -10.82
N THR A 471 -1.14 -40.06 -9.80
CA THR A 471 -1.80 -40.36 -8.51
C THR A 471 -3.08 -39.55 -8.26
N GLY A 472 -3.30 -38.47 -9.01
CA GLY A 472 -4.38 -37.50 -8.75
C GLY A 472 -4.15 -36.62 -7.51
N ALA A 473 -2.99 -36.72 -6.84
CA ALA A 473 -2.71 -35.95 -5.64
C ALA A 473 -2.56 -34.46 -5.97
N VAL A 474 -3.29 -33.61 -5.25
CA VAL A 474 -3.20 -32.14 -5.36
C VAL A 474 -1.91 -31.68 -4.69
N LEU A 475 -0.99 -31.12 -5.48
CA LEU A 475 0.28 -30.55 -5.03
C LEU A 475 0.09 -29.10 -4.56
N ALA A 476 -0.73 -28.33 -5.28
CA ALA A 476 -1.15 -26.98 -4.92
C ALA A 476 -2.52 -26.66 -5.52
N SER A 477 -3.10 -25.54 -5.10
CA SER A 477 -4.27 -24.92 -5.73
C SER A 477 -4.13 -23.41 -5.65
N GLY A 478 -4.72 -22.70 -6.61
CA GLY A 478 -4.63 -21.23 -6.65
C GLY A 478 -5.54 -20.62 -7.69
N SER A 479 -5.33 -19.32 -7.94
CA SER A 479 -6.02 -18.52 -8.96
C SER A 479 -5.00 -17.61 -9.64
N GLY A 480 -5.41 -16.95 -10.73
CA GLY A 480 -4.52 -16.08 -11.50
C GLY A 480 -3.39 -16.84 -12.21
N ALA A 481 -2.27 -16.15 -12.37
CA ALA A 481 -1.07 -16.59 -13.07
C ALA A 481 0.17 -16.13 -12.27
N GLY A 482 1.36 -16.63 -12.63
CA GLY A 482 2.61 -16.41 -11.91
C GLY A 482 3.11 -17.66 -11.18
N THR A 483 4.02 -17.44 -10.23
CA THR A 483 4.77 -18.49 -9.54
C THR A 483 3.99 -19.12 -8.39
N VAL A 484 4.09 -20.46 -8.25
CA VAL A 484 3.40 -21.26 -7.23
C VAL A 484 4.36 -22.29 -6.66
N GLY A 485 4.61 -22.24 -5.35
CA GLY A 485 5.40 -23.25 -4.62
C GLY A 485 4.54 -24.36 -4.01
N PHE A 486 5.14 -25.53 -3.80
CA PHE A 486 4.57 -26.68 -3.09
C PHE A 486 5.69 -27.58 -2.54
N SER A 487 5.33 -28.51 -1.65
CA SER A 487 6.29 -29.49 -1.11
C SER A 487 6.95 -30.28 -2.26
N PRO A 488 8.30 -30.39 -2.30
CA PRO A 488 9.01 -31.05 -3.40
C PRO A 488 8.47 -32.46 -3.68
N ALA A 489 8.05 -32.69 -4.93
CA ALA A 489 7.41 -33.92 -5.36
C ALA A 489 8.18 -34.52 -6.56
N SER A 490 8.50 -35.81 -6.47
CA SER A 490 9.15 -36.55 -7.56
C SER A 490 8.11 -37.31 -8.38
N LEU A 491 7.99 -36.97 -9.67
CA LEU A 491 6.90 -37.44 -10.54
C LEU A 491 7.30 -37.39 -12.02
N LYS A 492 6.63 -38.20 -12.84
CA LYS A 492 6.88 -38.22 -14.31
C LYS A 492 6.04 -37.21 -15.08
N LYS A 493 4.95 -36.71 -14.49
CA LYS A 493 4.02 -35.80 -15.15
C LYS A 493 3.26 -34.92 -14.14
N ILE A 494 3.36 -33.60 -14.32
CA ILE A 494 2.59 -32.60 -13.57
C ILE A 494 1.48 -32.05 -14.45
N THR A 495 0.30 -31.81 -13.88
CA THR A 495 -0.86 -31.26 -14.60
C THR A 495 -1.35 -29.97 -13.95
N LEU A 496 -1.50 -28.91 -14.75
CA LEU A 496 -2.30 -27.75 -14.43
C LEU A 496 -3.75 -28.04 -14.84
N GLU A 497 -4.65 -28.20 -13.87
CA GLU A 497 -6.09 -28.36 -14.07
C GLU A 497 -6.79 -27.03 -13.79
N ILE A 498 -7.29 -26.35 -14.83
CA ILE A 498 -8.07 -25.12 -14.69
C ILE A 498 -9.54 -25.49 -14.47
N THR A 499 -10.04 -25.18 -13.28
CA THR A 499 -11.41 -25.52 -12.84
C THR A 499 -12.38 -24.35 -12.96
N ASN A 500 -11.89 -23.11 -13.08
CA ASN A 500 -12.69 -21.90 -13.32
C ASN A 500 -11.87 -20.80 -14.02
N ALA A 501 -12.49 -20.04 -14.93
CA ALA A 501 -11.90 -18.86 -15.55
C ALA A 501 -12.97 -17.88 -16.06
N SER A 502 -12.63 -16.57 -16.09
CA SER A 502 -13.52 -15.50 -16.58
C SER A 502 -13.70 -15.46 -18.11
N GLY A 503 -12.85 -16.19 -18.83
CA GLY A 503 -12.85 -16.40 -20.27
C GLY A 503 -11.86 -17.51 -20.62
N THR A 504 -11.78 -17.93 -21.88
CA THR A 504 -10.87 -19.01 -22.31
C THR A 504 -9.41 -18.67 -21.98
N PRO A 505 -8.72 -19.44 -21.10
CA PRO A 505 -7.32 -19.18 -20.78
C PRO A 505 -6.40 -19.41 -21.98
N ARG A 506 -5.29 -18.68 -22.04
CA ARG A 506 -4.21 -18.87 -23.01
C ARG A 506 -2.90 -18.99 -22.23
N ILE A 507 -2.49 -20.21 -21.94
CA ILE A 507 -1.25 -20.49 -21.24
C ILE A 507 -0.11 -20.37 -22.25
N ALA A 508 0.70 -19.33 -22.10
CA ALA A 508 1.91 -19.14 -22.89
C ALA A 508 2.98 -20.13 -22.44
N GLU A 509 3.29 -20.18 -21.14
CA GLU A 509 4.25 -21.15 -20.58
C GLU A 509 3.68 -21.81 -19.33
N PHE A 510 4.03 -23.09 -19.13
CA PHE A 510 3.83 -23.80 -17.87
C PHE A 510 5.18 -24.33 -17.40
N GLU A 511 5.96 -23.41 -16.82
CA GLU A 511 7.34 -23.61 -16.43
C GLU A 511 7.41 -24.40 -15.11
N THR A 512 8.45 -25.23 -14.93
CA THR A 512 8.59 -26.14 -13.76
C THR A 512 10.01 -26.09 -13.21
N TYR A 513 10.15 -26.10 -11.88
CA TYR A 513 11.43 -25.88 -11.19
C TYR A 513 11.59 -26.80 -9.98
N ALA A 514 12.83 -27.20 -9.70
CA ALA A 514 13.18 -28.07 -8.57
C ALA A 514 13.31 -27.33 -7.22
N SER A 515 13.39 -26.00 -7.23
CA SER A 515 13.65 -25.13 -6.07
C SER A 515 12.93 -23.80 -6.16
#